data_AF-A0AAV8UIJ9-F1
#
_entry.id   AF-A0AAV8UIJ9-F1
#
_cell.length_a   1.000
_cell.length_b   1.000
_cell.length_c   1.000
_cell.angle_alpha   90.00
_cell.angle_beta   90.00
_cell.angle_gamma   90.00
#
_symmetry.space_group_name_H-M   'P 1'
#
loop_
_entity.id
_entity.type
_entity.pdbx_description
1 polymer ?
#
loop_
_entity_poly.entity_id
_entity_poly.type
_entity_poly.pdbx_seq_one_letter_code
_entity_poly.pdbx_strand_id
1 'polypeptide(L)'
;MALESPAVSLLVGVISVVVLLVVNSLVNHHLRRRAYLRIQHGYMSRNEIYFLDLPKRARNLLLDEADRQRSVKTEPPGGFPAGYGQRGTPYEGVNFQSAVLNSVSVIEHRAKVVDSAIKTKPPEKASTFLQRIQARFPGITDELIISYLSIYERCLDPDLEVPVSTAEYQEFVGIIVAICHELKD
;
A
#
# COMPACT_ATOMS: atom_id res chain seq x y z
N MET A 1 24.13 29.60 43.97
CA MET A 1 23.94 28.16 43.65
C MET A 1 22.47 27.85 43.90
N ALA A 2 21.67 27.83 42.84
CA ALA A 2 20.27 27.45 42.96
C ALA A 2 20.23 25.92 43.13
N LEU A 3 19.73 25.46 44.28
CA LEU A 3 19.40 24.06 44.51
C LEU A 3 18.34 23.65 43.48
N GLU A 4 18.71 22.82 42.51
CA GLU A 4 17.73 22.08 41.72
C GLU A 4 16.92 21.22 42.70
N SER A 5 15.68 21.63 42.95
CA SER A 5 14.79 20.92 43.85
C SER A 5 14.52 19.52 43.27
N PRO A 6 14.69 18.43 44.03
CA PRO A 6 14.42 17.07 43.56
C PRO A 6 12.97 16.87 43.08
N ALA A 7 12.04 17.72 43.55
CA ALA A 7 10.66 17.75 43.08
C ALA A 7 10.54 18.27 41.63
N VAL A 8 11.42 19.20 41.22
CA VAL A 8 11.45 19.73 39.85
C VAL A 8 11.98 18.67 38.88
N SER A 9 13.04 17.93 39.24
CA SER A 9 13.56 16.83 38.43
C SER A 9 12.56 15.68 38.28
N LEU A 10 11.81 15.35 39.34
CA LEU A 10 10.72 14.36 39.29
C LEU A 10 9.57 14.82 38.38
N LEU A 11 9.15 16.08 38.50
CA LEU A 11 8.10 16.65 37.64
C LEU A 11 8.50 16.64 36.17
N VAL A 12 9.74 17.05 35.85
CA VAL A 12 10.26 17.01 34.49
C VAL A 12 10.27 15.57 33.97
N GLY A 13 10.75 14.60 34.76
CA GLY A 13 10.73 13.19 34.39
C GLY A 13 9.34 12.63 34.09
N VAL A 14 8.36 12.93 34.96
CA VAL A 14 6.96 12.50 34.77
C VAL A 14 6.35 13.14 33.52
N ILE A 15 6.57 14.45 33.31
CA ILE A 15 6.07 15.16 32.13
C ILE A 15 6.67 14.58 30.85
N SER A 16 7.99 14.30 30.82
CA SER A 16 8.65 13.71 29.67
C SER A 16 8.07 12.34 29.31
N VAL A 17 7.79 11.49 30.30
CA VAL A 17 7.16 10.18 30.08
C VAL A 17 5.73 10.33 29.53
N VAL A 18 4.94 11.23 30.11
CA VAL A 18 3.57 11.48 29.64
C VAL A 18 3.57 11.99 28.20
N VAL A 19 4.46 12.93 27.86
CA VAL A 19 4.60 13.44 26.48
C VAL A 19 4.97 12.32 25.51
N LEU A 20 5.93 11.45 25.86
CA LEU A 20 6.31 10.31 25.03
C LEU A 20 5.14 9.33 24.81
N LEU A 21 4.36 9.06 25.85
CA LEU A 21 3.17 8.20 25.74
C LEU A 21 2.10 8.81 24.84
N VAL A 22 1.84 10.13 24.98
CA VAL A 22 0.87 10.84 24.14
C VAL A 22 1.31 10.86 22.68
N VAL A 23 2.58 11.17 22.40
CA VAL A 23 3.13 11.17 21.04
C VAL A 23 3.06 9.77 20.44
N ASN A 24 3.48 8.74 21.16
CA ASN A 24 3.41 7.36 20.68
C ASN A 24 1.96 6.92 20.43
N SER A 25 1.02 7.32 21.29
CA SER A 25 -0.41 7.04 21.11
C SER A 25 -0.96 7.74 19.87
N LEU A 26 -0.63 9.01 19.64
CA LEU A 26 -1.08 9.78 18.48
C LEU A 26 -0.49 9.22 17.18
N VAL A 27 0.81 8.91 17.17
CA VAL A 27 1.49 8.31 16.02
C VAL A 27 0.87 6.95 15.68
N ASN A 28 0.71 6.06 16.67
CA ASN A 28 0.08 4.76 16.45
C ASN A 28 -1.38 4.88 16.01
N HIS A 29 -2.13 5.83 16.56
CA HIS A 29 -3.50 6.10 16.13
C HIS A 29 -3.54 6.56 14.67
N HIS A 30 -2.66 7.48 14.28
CA HIS A 30 -2.56 7.95 12.90
C HIS A 30 -2.16 6.82 11.93
N LEU A 31 -1.16 6.00 12.30
CA LEU A 31 -0.71 4.87 11.50
C LEU A 31 -1.83 3.82 11.35
N ARG A 32 -2.54 3.50 12.43
CA ARG A 32 -3.69 2.57 12.42
C ARG A 32 -4.86 3.11 11.59
N ARG A 33 -5.15 4.41 11.67
CA ARG A 33 -6.18 5.04 10.85
C ARG A 33 -5.82 4.99 9.37
N ARG A 34 -4.55 5.26 9.00
CA ARG A 34 -4.05 5.13 7.62
C ARG A 34 -4.13 3.69 7.12
N ALA A 35 -3.72 2.72 7.93
CA ALA A 35 -3.84 1.30 7.63
C ALA A 35 -5.32 0.91 7.39
N TYR A 36 -6.23 1.38 8.24
CA TYR A 36 -7.66 1.11 8.10
C TYR A 36 -8.24 1.69 6.82
N LEU A 37 -7.89 2.93 6.47
CA LEU A 37 -8.31 3.55 5.21
C LEU A 37 -7.73 2.79 4.00
N ARG A 38 -6.47 2.34 4.06
CA ARG A 38 -5.89 1.49 3.01
C ARG A 38 -6.68 0.19 2.82
N ILE A 39 -7.11 -0.44 3.91
CA ILE A 39 -8.01 -1.59 3.83
C ILE A 39 -9.39 -1.17 3.35
N GLN A 40 -9.97 -0.05 3.74
CA GLN A 40 -11.27 0.40 3.21
C GLN A 40 -11.27 0.64 1.69
N HIS A 41 -10.12 0.96 1.10
CA HIS A 41 -10.04 1.37 -0.29
C HIS A 41 -9.59 0.29 -1.30
N GLY A 42 -9.21 -0.91 -0.84
CA GLY A 42 -8.69 -1.95 -1.75
C GLY A 42 -7.18 -2.10 -1.72
N TYR A 43 -6.47 -1.21 -1.03
CA TYR A 43 -5.04 -0.99 -1.23
C TYR A 43 -4.13 -1.98 -0.51
N MET A 44 -4.64 -2.78 0.44
CA MET A 44 -3.80 -3.68 1.25
C MET A 44 -4.47 -4.99 1.72
N SER A 45 -3.61 -5.96 2.05
CA SER A 45 -3.91 -7.28 2.61
C SER A 45 -4.27 -7.23 4.10
N ARG A 46 -5.10 -8.18 4.57
CA ARG A 46 -5.62 -8.32 5.94
C ARG A 46 -4.57 -8.44 7.07
N ASN A 47 -3.28 -8.52 6.74
CA ASN A 47 -2.19 -8.91 7.65
C ASN A 47 -1.18 -7.79 7.97
N GLU A 48 -1.56 -6.51 7.94
CA GLU A 48 -0.62 -5.44 8.32
C GLU A 48 -0.19 -5.47 9.80
N ILE A 49 1.09 -5.13 10.01
CA ILE A 49 1.78 -5.09 11.31
C ILE A 49 1.03 -4.18 12.32
N TYR A 50 0.41 -3.11 11.83
CA TYR A 50 -0.28 -2.10 12.65
C TYR A 50 -1.54 -2.63 13.36
N PHE A 51 -2.07 -3.77 12.94
CA PHE A 51 -3.22 -4.44 13.55
C PHE A 51 -2.86 -5.68 14.36
N LEU A 52 -1.57 -6.05 14.45
CA LEU A 52 -1.14 -7.23 15.21
C LEU A 52 -1.33 -7.04 16.72
N ASP A 53 -1.24 -5.81 17.20
CA ASP A 53 -1.46 -5.46 18.60
C ASP A 53 -2.96 -5.43 18.97
N LEU A 54 -3.86 -5.56 18.00
CA LEU A 54 -5.30 -5.62 18.27
C LEU A 54 -5.73 -7.06 18.57
N PRO A 55 -6.67 -7.26 19.53
CA PRO A 55 -7.32 -8.54 19.70
C PRO A 55 -7.97 -9.01 18.39
N LYS A 56 -7.87 -10.31 18.08
CA LYS A 56 -8.37 -10.91 16.83
C LYS A 56 -9.81 -10.48 16.47
N ARG A 57 -10.70 -10.35 17.47
CA ARG A 57 -12.09 -9.88 17.27
C ARG A 57 -12.16 -8.43 16.79
N ALA A 58 -11.40 -7.52 17.39
CA ALA A 58 -11.38 -6.11 16.99
C ALA A 58 -10.78 -5.93 15.60
N ARG A 59 -9.73 -6.71 15.28
CA ARG A 59 -9.17 -6.76 13.93
C ARG A 59 -10.21 -7.22 12.91
N ASN A 60 -10.91 -8.33 13.16
CA ASN A 60 -11.92 -8.84 12.23
C ASN A 60 -13.08 -7.84 12.03
N LEU A 61 -13.55 -7.17 13.07
CA LEU A 61 -14.58 -6.13 12.95
C LEU A 61 -14.15 -4.96 12.06
N LEU A 62 -12.91 -4.49 12.20
CA LEU A 62 -12.36 -3.44 11.33
C LEU A 62 -12.24 -3.91 9.88
N LEU A 63 -11.81 -5.15 9.65
CA LEU A 63 -11.72 -5.73 8.30
C LEU A 63 -13.11 -5.88 7.67
N ASP A 64 -14.08 -6.39 8.41
CA ASP A 64 -15.45 -6.60 7.93
C ASP A 64 -16.14 -5.26 7.62
N GLU A 65 -15.95 -4.22 8.45
CA GLU A 65 -16.47 -2.89 8.18
C GLU A 65 -15.78 -2.22 6.98
N ALA A 66 -14.47 -2.44 6.81
CA ALA A 66 -13.75 -1.99 5.62
C ALA A 66 -14.26 -2.68 4.35
N ASP A 67 -14.49 -4.00 4.39
CA ASP A 67 -15.06 -4.78 3.29
C ASP A 67 -16.53 -4.38 3.01
N ARG A 68 -17.31 -4.08 4.06
CA ARG A 68 -18.66 -3.51 3.94
C ARG A 68 -18.63 -2.13 3.27
N GLN A 69 -17.72 -1.26 3.67
CA GLN A 69 -17.59 0.07 3.09
C GLN A 69 -17.06 0.04 1.64
N ARG A 70 -16.25 -0.98 1.27
CA ARG A 70 -15.91 -1.26 -0.14
C ARG A 70 -17.14 -1.62 -0.95
N SER A 71 -17.97 -2.54 -0.45
CA SER A 71 -19.18 -3.00 -1.15
C SER A 71 -20.30 -1.95 -1.21
N VAL A 72 -20.32 -1.02 -0.26
CA VAL A 72 -21.32 0.08 -0.19
C VAL A 72 -20.88 1.33 -0.96
N LYS A 73 -19.63 1.43 -1.46
CA LYS A 73 -19.23 2.47 -2.43
C LYS A 73 -19.83 2.18 -3.81
N THR A 74 -21.15 2.27 -3.89
CA THR A 74 -21.91 2.58 -5.11
C THR A 74 -21.35 3.86 -5.74
N GLU A 75 -21.23 3.83 -7.07
CA GLU A 75 -20.73 4.91 -7.93
C GLU A 75 -21.11 6.31 -7.43
N PRO A 76 -20.15 7.25 -7.30
CA PRO A 76 -20.49 8.61 -6.93
C PRO A 76 -21.38 9.27 -8.00
N PRO A 77 -22.47 9.94 -7.62
CA PRO A 77 -23.33 10.65 -8.55
C PRO A 77 -22.56 11.88 -9.09
N GLY A 78 -22.17 11.84 -10.37
CA GLY A 78 -21.41 12.93 -11.00
C GLY A 78 -20.27 12.48 -11.92
N GLY A 79 -20.04 11.18 -12.08
CA GLY A 79 -18.92 10.64 -12.84
C GLY A 79 -17.79 10.20 -11.91
N PHE A 80 -16.76 9.58 -12.48
CA PHE A 80 -15.65 9.07 -11.68
C PHE A 80 -14.70 10.21 -11.27
N PRO A 81 -14.27 10.28 -9.99
CA PRO A 81 -13.35 11.32 -9.53
C PRO A 81 -11.96 11.15 -10.15
N ALA A 82 -11.10 12.18 -10.02
CA ALA A 82 -9.72 12.10 -10.47
C ALA A 82 -9.00 10.86 -9.87
N GLY A 83 -8.18 10.18 -10.66
CA GLY A 83 -7.59 8.88 -10.30
C GLY A 83 -8.42 7.66 -10.68
N TYR A 84 -9.58 7.86 -11.33
CA TYR A 84 -10.38 6.81 -11.94
C TYR A 84 -10.45 6.96 -13.45
N GLY A 85 -10.61 5.84 -14.17
CA GLY A 85 -10.89 5.90 -15.59
C GLY A 85 -12.30 6.43 -15.87
N GLN A 86 -12.37 7.33 -16.84
CA GLN A 86 -13.59 8.04 -17.20
C GLN A 86 -14.53 7.17 -18.05
N ARG A 87 -15.81 7.56 -18.10
CA ARG A 87 -16.81 6.89 -18.92
C ARG A 87 -16.43 6.90 -20.40
N GLY A 88 -16.66 5.78 -21.08
CA GLY A 88 -16.32 5.61 -22.49
C GLY A 88 -14.83 5.38 -22.76
N THR A 89 -14.01 5.22 -21.72
CA THR A 89 -12.60 4.80 -21.85
C THR A 89 -12.47 3.29 -21.58
N PRO A 90 -11.40 2.63 -22.06
CA PRO A 90 -11.12 1.23 -21.71
C PRO A 90 -10.93 0.97 -20.21
N TYR A 91 -10.78 2.03 -19.41
CA TYR A 91 -10.52 1.97 -17.98
C TYR A 91 -11.70 2.48 -17.15
N GLU A 92 -12.90 2.58 -17.75
CA GLU A 92 -14.10 3.05 -17.07
C GLU A 92 -14.29 2.39 -15.70
N GLY A 93 -14.38 3.20 -14.65
CA GLY A 93 -14.58 2.74 -13.28
C GLY A 93 -13.36 2.12 -12.59
N VAL A 94 -12.22 2.00 -13.28
CA VAL A 94 -10.98 1.51 -12.68
C VAL A 94 -10.37 2.59 -11.81
N ASN A 95 -10.18 2.31 -10.52
CA ASN A 95 -9.32 3.12 -9.65
C ASN A 95 -7.85 2.80 -9.98
N PHE A 96 -7.13 3.76 -10.53
CA PHE A 96 -5.76 3.56 -11.00
C PHE A 96 -4.80 3.24 -9.84
N GLN A 97 -4.94 3.88 -8.69
CA GLN A 97 -4.11 3.61 -7.52
C GLN A 97 -4.30 2.17 -7.02
N SER A 98 -5.55 1.70 -6.90
CA SER A 98 -5.84 0.31 -6.53
C SER A 98 -5.29 -0.68 -7.55
N ALA A 99 -5.46 -0.39 -8.83
CA ALA A 99 -5.00 -1.25 -9.90
C ALA A 99 -3.47 -1.36 -9.92
N VAL A 100 -2.77 -0.23 -9.71
CA VAL A 100 -1.31 -0.20 -9.55
C VAL A 100 -0.86 -1.08 -8.40
N LEU A 101 -1.47 -0.93 -7.22
CA LEU A 101 -1.07 -1.71 -6.03
C LEU A 101 -1.36 -3.20 -6.19
N ASN A 102 -2.42 -3.56 -6.92
CA ASN A 102 -2.76 -4.96 -7.18
C ASN A 102 -1.89 -5.60 -8.28
N SER A 103 -1.14 -4.82 -9.05
CA SER A 103 -0.35 -5.33 -10.19
C SER A 103 0.75 -6.33 -9.79
N VAL A 104 1.29 -6.26 -8.57
CA VAL A 104 2.27 -7.25 -8.07
C VAL A 104 1.67 -8.67 -8.13
N SER A 105 0.38 -8.81 -7.82
CA SER A 105 -0.30 -10.12 -7.88
C SER A 105 -0.42 -10.65 -9.30
N VAL A 106 -0.54 -9.76 -10.29
CA VAL A 106 -0.59 -10.12 -11.72
C VAL A 106 0.77 -10.66 -12.16
N ILE A 107 1.85 -9.94 -11.81
CA ILE A 107 3.22 -10.36 -12.10
C ILE A 107 3.53 -11.70 -11.41
N GLU A 108 3.12 -11.86 -10.14
CA GLU A 108 3.29 -13.11 -9.41
C GLU A 108 2.53 -14.27 -10.05
N HIS A 109 1.27 -14.05 -10.42
CA HIS A 109 0.49 -15.08 -11.08
C HIS A 109 1.14 -15.50 -12.40
N ARG A 110 1.60 -14.53 -13.19
CA ARG A 110 2.31 -14.81 -14.44
C ARG A 110 3.61 -15.59 -14.20
N ALA A 111 4.41 -15.15 -13.23
CA ALA A 111 5.66 -15.82 -12.88
C ALA A 111 5.43 -17.26 -12.40
N LYS A 112 4.34 -17.52 -11.65
CA LYS A 112 3.94 -18.87 -11.21
C LYS A 112 3.54 -19.80 -12.34
N VAL A 113 2.93 -19.26 -13.40
CA VAL A 113 2.55 -20.05 -14.58
C VAL A 113 3.79 -20.58 -15.29
N VAL A 114 4.89 -19.81 -15.28
CA VAL A 114 6.17 -20.20 -15.90
C VAL A 114 7.01 -21.04 -14.95
N ASP A 115 7.20 -20.58 -13.72
CA ASP A 115 7.93 -21.29 -12.67
C ASP A 115 7.08 -21.41 -11.40
N SER A 116 6.52 -22.61 -11.20
CA SER A 116 5.67 -22.93 -10.05
C SER A 116 6.38 -22.83 -8.69
N ALA A 117 7.71 -22.76 -8.65
CA ALA A 117 8.50 -22.55 -7.44
C ALA A 117 8.44 -21.09 -6.95
N ILE A 118 8.04 -20.15 -7.82
CA ILE A 118 7.92 -18.73 -7.45
C ILE A 118 6.71 -18.55 -6.54
N LYS A 119 6.97 -18.25 -5.27
CA LYS A 119 5.96 -17.88 -4.30
C LYS A 119 6.39 -16.61 -3.59
N THR A 120 5.52 -15.61 -3.53
CA THR A 120 5.69 -14.53 -2.56
C THR A 120 5.62 -15.14 -1.15
N LYS A 121 6.51 -14.68 -0.27
CA LYS A 121 6.43 -14.97 1.17
C LYS A 121 5.96 -13.68 1.86
N PRO A 122 4.68 -13.54 2.19
CA PRO A 122 4.21 -12.35 2.88
C PRO A 122 4.84 -12.27 4.29
N PRO A 123 5.28 -11.09 4.76
CA PRO A 123 5.34 -9.81 4.05
C PRO A 123 6.63 -9.67 3.21
N GLU A 124 6.49 -9.44 1.90
CA GLU A 124 7.61 -9.16 0.99
C GLU A 124 7.36 -7.83 0.27
N LYS A 125 8.39 -6.99 0.18
CA LYS A 125 8.30 -5.72 -0.56
C LYS A 125 8.28 -5.99 -2.06
N ALA A 126 7.56 -5.16 -2.82
CA ALA A 126 7.50 -5.28 -4.29
C ALA A 126 8.90 -5.23 -4.93
N SER A 127 9.79 -4.36 -4.43
CA SER A 127 11.18 -4.29 -4.90
C SER A 127 11.96 -5.58 -4.69
N THR A 128 11.90 -6.17 -3.50
CA THR A 128 12.54 -7.46 -3.19
C THR A 128 11.98 -8.59 -4.05
N PHE A 129 10.66 -8.60 -4.25
CA PHE A 129 10.00 -9.56 -5.11
C PHE A 129 10.47 -9.46 -6.57
N LEU A 130 10.51 -8.25 -7.14
CA LEU A 130 10.95 -8.03 -8.52
C LEU A 130 12.42 -8.35 -8.72
N GLN A 131 13.30 -7.98 -7.79
CA GLN A 131 14.73 -8.37 -7.84
C GLN A 131 14.91 -9.88 -7.81
N ARG A 132 14.11 -10.60 -7.01
CA ARG A 132 14.15 -12.07 -6.99
C ARG A 132 13.68 -12.66 -8.32
N ILE A 133 12.63 -12.09 -8.91
CA ILE A 133 12.16 -12.53 -10.23
C ILE A 133 13.21 -12.24 -11.30
N GLN A 134 13.84 -11.08 -11.29
CA GLN A 134 14.91 -10.71 -12.22
C GLN A 134 16.08 -11.69 -12.17
N ALA A 135 16.50 -12.13 -10.98
CA ALA A 135 17.54 -13.15 -10.85
C ALA A 135 17.17 -14.48 -11.54
N ARG A 136 15.86 -14.75 -11.72
CA ARG A 136 15.34 -15.91 -12.42
C ARG A 136 15.09 -15.65 -13.91
N PHE A 137 14.72 -14.42 -14.26
CA PHE A 137 14.42 -13.96 -15.62
C PHE A 137 15.24 -12.69 -15.93
N PRO A 138 16.49 -12.86 -16.39
CA PRO A 138 17.41 -11.74 -16.64
C PRO A 138 16.95 -10.76 -17.72
N GLY A 139 15.95 -11.13 -18.54
CA GLY A 139 15.33 -10.25 -19.53
C GLY A 139 14.60 -9.06 -18.90
N ILE A 140 14.22 -9.16 -17.62
CA ILE A 140 13.68 -8.04 -16.86
C ILE A 140 14.83 -7.09 -16.51
N THR A 141 14.89 -5.95 -17.19
CA THR A 141 15.94 -4.96 -16.97
C THR A 141 15.72 -4.16 -15.69
N ASP A 142 16.80 -3.60 -15.14
CA ASP A 142 16.73 -2.68 -13.98
C ASP A 142 15.85 -1.47 -14.29
N GLU A 143 15.91 -0.97 -15.52
CA GLU A 143 15.10 0.15 -16.00
C GLU A 143 13.59 -0.12 -15.90
N LEU A 144 13.16 -1.34 -16.25
CA LEU A 144 11.75 -1.76 -16.12
C LEU A 144 11.33 -1.82 -14.65
N ILE A 145 12.20 -2.35 -13.78
CA ILE A 145 11.92 -2.45 -12.34
C ILE A 145 11.84 -1.05 -11.72
N ILE A 146 12.77 -0.16 -12.05
CA ILE A 146 12.79 1.23 -11.56
C ILE A 146 11.52 1.96 -12.03
N SER A 147 11.16 1.83 -13.31
CA SER A 147 9.96 2.47 -13.87
C SER A 147 8.68 1.93 -13.23
N TYR A 148 8.62 0.63 -12.95
CA TYR A 148 7.51 0.04 -12.23
C TYR A 148 7.42 0.58 -10.79
N LEU A 149 8.54 0.58 -10.07
CA LEU A 149 8.58 0.96 -8.65
C LEU A 149 8.29 2.45 -8.45
N SER A 150 8.69 3.33 -9.37
CA SER A 150 8.45 4.77 -9.25
C SER A 150 6.95 5.09 -9.14
N ILE A 151 6.11 4.43 -9.93
CA ILE A 151 4.65 4.59 -9.91
C ILE A 151 4.05 3.79 -8.75
N TYR A 152 4.51 2.56 -8.52
CA TYR A 152 4.00 1.69 -7.46
C TYR A 152 4.21 2.28 -6.06
N GLU A 153 5.43 2.73 -5.75
CA GLU A 153 5.78 3.27 -4.45
C GLU A 153 5.05 4.58 -4.16
N ARG A 154 4.85 5.42 -5.18
CA ARG A 154 4.03 6.62 -5.04
C ARG A 154 2.57 6.28 -4.74
N CYS A 155 2.04 5.21 -5.32
CA CYS A 155 0.69 4.74 -5.04
C CYS A 155 0.53 4.13 -3.63
N LEU A 156 1.61 3.86 -2.89
CA LEU A 156 1.52 3.42 -1.49
C LEU A 156 1.05 4.55 -0.56
N ASP A 157 1.18 5.81 -0.97
CA ASP A 157 0.66 6.95 -0.20
C ASP A 157 -0.87 7.04 -0.32
N PRO A 158 -1.63 6.83 0.75
CA PRO A 158 -3.09 6.97 0.72
C PRO A 158 -3.54 8.42 0.50
N ASP A 159 -2.68 9.39 0.81
CA ASP A 159 -2.98 10.82 0.72
C ASP A 159 -2.34 11.44 -0.54
N LEU A 160 -2.14 10.61 -1.57
CA LEU A 160 -1.49 11.00 -2.82
C LEU A 160 -2.07 12.30 -3.38
N GLU A 161 -1.30 13.38 -3.30
CA GLU A 161 -1.74 14.73 -3.68
C GLU A 161 -2.10 14.81 -5.18
N VAL A 162 -1.38 14.06 -6.01
CA VAL A 162 -1.57 14.01 -7.46
C VAL A 162 -2.03 12.61 -7.85
N PRO A 163 -3.34 12.39 -8.10
CA PRO A 163 -3.86 11.11 -8.52
C PRO A 163 -3.20 10.65 -9.83
N VAL A 164 -3.01 9.34 -9.97
CA VAL A 164 -2.50 8.74 -11.21
C VAL A 164 -3.40 9.15 -12.37
N SER A 165 -2.82 9.69 -13.43
CA SER A 165 -3.58 10.08 -14.62
C SER A 165 -3.85 8.88 -15.53
N THR A 166 -4.81 9.00 -16.46
CA THR A 166 -5.06 7.94 -17.45
C THR A 166 -3.83 7.65 -18.31
N ALA A 167 -3.10 8.68 -18.73
CA ALA A 167 -1.89 8.52 -19.55
C ALA A 167 -0.78 7.80 -18.78
N GLU A 168 -0.60 8.16 -17.52
CA GLU A 168 0.38 7.52 -16.64
C GLU A 168 0.00 6.07 -16.31
N TYR A 169 -1.30 5.80 -16.12
CA TYR A 169 -1.77 4.43 -15.94
C TYR A 169 -1.58 3.58 -17.22
N GLN A 170 -1.78 4.17 -18.41
CA GLN A 170 -1.49 3.49 -19.68
C GLN A 170 0.00 3.12 -19.80
N GLU A 171 0.89 4.04 -19.45
CA GLU A 171 2.33 3.79 -19.40
C GLU A 171 2.66 2.67 -18.41
N PHE A 172 2.07 2.72 -17.21
CA PHE A 172 2.23 1.69 -16.19
C PHE A 172 1.76 0.31 -16.66
N VAL A 173 0.62 0.23 -17.34
CA VAL A 173 0.14 -1.02 -17.95
C VAL A 173 1.14 -1.52 -18.99
N GLY A 174 1.73 -0.64 -19.80
CA GLY A 174 2.81 -0.98 -20.73
C GLY A 174 4.01 -1.62 -20.02
N ILE A 175 4.42 -1.08 -18.87
CA ILE A 175 5.50 -1.65 -18.04
C ILE A 175 5.14 -3.04 -17.52
N ILE A 176 3.91 -3.24 -17.00
CA ILE A 176 3.47 -4.58 -16.55
C ILE A 176 3.52 -5.57 -17.71
N VAL A 177 3.04 -5.18 -18.89
CA VAL A 177 3.02 -6.04 -20.08
C VAL A 177 4.44 -6.41 -20.49
N ALA A 178 5.37 -5.45 -20.48
CA ALA A 178 6.78 -5.70 -20.75
C ALA A 178 7.38 -6.70 -19.75
N ILE A 179 7.17 -6.49 -18.43
CA ILE A 179 7.63 -7.44 -17.40
C ILE A 179 7.02 -8.83 -17.64
N CYS A 180 5.71 -8.92 -17.89
CA CYS A 180 5.03 -10.18 -18.17
C CYS A 180 5.50 -10.85 -19.47
N HIS A 181 5.99 -10.08 -20.43
CA HIS A 181 6.55 -10.58 -21.68
C HIS A 181 7.90 -11.25 -21.45
N GLU A 182 8.75 -10.64 -20.62
CA GLU A 182 10.06 -11.19 -20.23
C GLU A 182 9.94 -12.39 -19.28
N LEU A 183 8.76 -12.58 -18.67
CA LEU A 183 8.36 -13.81 -17.99
C LEU A 183 7.91 -14.88 -19.02
N LYS A 184 8.75 -15.19 -19.99
CA LYS A 184 8.58 -16.31 -20.92
C LYS A 184 9.90 -17.09 -20.96
N ASP A 185 9.79 -18.41 -21.04
CA ASP A 185 10.94 -19.29 -21.28
C ASP A 185 11.50 -19.09 -22.70
#